data_AF-A0A1M5EWN6-F1
#
_entry.id   AF-A0A1M5EWN6-F1
#
_cell.length_a   1.000
_cell.length_b   1.000
_cell.length_c   1.000
_cell.angle_alpha   90.00
_cell.angle_beta   90.00
_cell.angle_gamma   90.00
#
_symmetry.space_group_name_H-M   'P 1'
#
loop_
_entity.id
_entity.type
_entity.pdbx_description
1 polymer ?
#
loop_
_entity_poly.entity_id
_entity_poly.type
_entity_poly.pdbx_seq_one_letter_code
_entity_poly.pdbx_strand_id
1 'polypeptide(L)'
;MQTYEILKNIREKHNLTQDQMAERIHVTRQAVSRWETGETQPNTEMLKVLSKEFNVSINTLLGAPRQLFCQCCGMPLGDDAMISRELDGNFNEDYCKWCYADGKFAYTDKNTLLDFLLSHMPNPENTPDAERRKFFDSHLSQLKHWAG
;
A
#
# COMPACT_ATOMS: atom_id res chain seq x y z
N MET A 1 17.51 -4.55 -0.81
CA MET A 1 17.62 -3.80 0.46
C MET A 1 17.17 -4.74 1.56
N GLN A 2 17.94 -4.88 2.63
CA GLN A 2 17.50 -5.70 3.76
C GLN A 2 16.45 -4.93 4.57
N THR A 3 15.53 -5.63 5.23
CA THR A 3 14.40 -5.01 5.95
C THR A 3 14.85 -4.06 7.06
N TYR A 4 15.96 -4.37 7.74
CA TYR A 4 16.52 -3.50 8.78
C TYR A 4 17.03 -2.15 8.26
N GLU A 5 17.44 -2.07 6.99
CA GLU A 5 17.93 -0.82 6.38
C GLU A 5 16.77 0.17 6.18
N ILE A 6 15.55 -0.34 6.01
CA ILE A 6 14.35 0.48 5.80
C ILE A 6 14.04 1.30 7.03
N LEU A 7 14.07 0.68 8.22
CA LEU A 7 13.79 1.38 9.46
C LEU A 7 14.81 2.49 9.72
N LYS A 8 16.09 2.19 9.49
CA LYS A 8 17.17 3.18 9.57
C LYS A 8 16.96 4.34 8.59
N ASN A 9 16.61 4.04 7.34
CA ASN A 9 16.34 5.06 6.32
C ASN A 9 15.14 5.94 6.69
N ILE A 10 14.07 5.36 7.26
CA ILE A 10 12.92 6.12 7.76
C ILE A 10 13.36 7.06 8.89
N ARG A 11 14.11 6.54 9.86
CA ARG A 11 14.63 7.35 10.97
C ARG A 11 15.43 8.55 10.47
N GLU A 12 16.36 8.30 9.54
CA GLU A 12 17.26 9.33 8.99
C GLU A 12 16.50 10.35 8.14
N LYS A 13 15.50 9.93 7.34
CA LYS A 13 14.62 10.85 6.60
C LYS A 13 13.84 11.80 7.50
N HIS A 14 13.51 11.35 8.71
CA HIS A 14 12.85 12.17 9.72
C HIS A 14 13.82 12.97 10.61
N ASN A 15 15.13 12.93 10.31
CA ASN A 15 16.20 13.58 11.07
C ASN A 15 16.22 13.19 12.57
N LEU A 16 15.94 11.94 12.89
CA LEU A 16 15.89 11.44 14.27
C LEU A 16 17.15 10.66 14.64
N THR A 17 17.57 10.78 15.90
CA THR A 17 18.48 9.81 16.52
C THR A 17 17.74 8.53 16.93
N GLN A 18 18.48 7.44 17.19
CA GLN A 18 17.86 6.19 17.68
C GLN A 18 17.11 6.41 19.00
N ASP A 19 17.63 7.27 19.87
CA ASP A 19 16.98 7.68 21.13
C ASP A 19 15.66 8.41 20.87
N GLN A 20 15.66 9.40 19.97
CA GLN A 20 14.45 10.16 19.64
C GLN A 20 13.37 9.30 18.97
N MET A 21 13.76 8.36 18.11
CA MET A 21 12.81 7.40 17.54
C MET A 21 12.24 6.49 18.62
N ALA A 22 13.08 5.98 19.52
CA ALA A 22 12.66 5.11 20.60
C ALA A 22 11.66 5.81 21.54
N GLU A 23 11.89 7.08 21.89
CA GLU A 23 10.97 7.90 22.67
C GLU A 23 9.60 8.06 22.00
N ARG A 24 9.57 8.34 20.69
CA ARG A 24 8.33 8.54 19.92
C ARG A 24 7.45 7.30 19.87
N ILE A 25 8.04 6.12 19.71
CA ILE A 25 7.31 4.86 19.60
C ILE A 25 7.27 4.08 20.93
N HIS A 26 7.67 4.72 22.03
CA HIS A 26 7.63 4.20 23.40
C HIS A 26 8.36 2.87 23.60
N VAL A 27 9.58 2.76 23.06
CA VAL A 27 10.48 1.62 23.26
C VAL A 27 11.84 2.06 23.76
N THR A 28 12.74 1.11 24.03
CA THR A 28 14.11 1.43 24.41
C THR A 28 14.96 1.73 23.17
N ARG A 29 15.95 2.63 23.30
CA ARG A 29 16.99 2.86 22.29
C ARG A 29 17.64 1.54 21.83
N GLN A 30 17.85 0.61 22.76
CA GLN A 30 18.41 -0.71 22.47
C GLN A 30 17.51 -1.51 21.52
N ALA A 31 16.19 -1.45 21.65
CA ALA A 31 15.27 -2.11 20.73
C ALA A 31 15.43 -1.54 19.31
N VAL A 32 15.42 -0.21 19.15
CA VAL A 32 15.64 0.45 17.85
C VAL A 32 16.99 0.06 17.26
N SER A 33 18.06 0.09 18.05
CA SER A 33 19.39 -0.32 17.58
C SER A 33 19.39 -1.77 17.07
N ARG A 34 18.77 -2.71 17.80
CA ARG A 34 18.70 -4.12 17.39
C ARG A 34 17.87 -4.34 16.13
N TRP A 35 16.84 -3.53 15.92
CA TRP A 35 16.05 -3.57 14.69
C TRP A 35 16.84 -3.05 13.49
N GLU A 36 17.58 -1.94 13.66
CA GLU A 36 18.38 -1.34 12.60
C GLU A 36 19.64 -2.15 12.24
N THR A 37 20.12 -3.01 13.13
CA THR A 37 21.24 -3.94 12.87
C THR A 37 20.79 -5.33 12.42
N GLY A 38 19.47 -5.60 12.41
CA GLY A 38 18.92 -6.90 12.05
C GLY A 38 19.09 -7.99 13.13
N GLU A 39 19.51 -7.65 14.35
CA GLU A 39 19.62 -8.60 15.47
C GLU A 39 18.22 -9.10 15.90
N THR A 40 17.21 -8.24 15.82
CA THR A 40 15.80 -8.59 16.08
C THR A 40 14.88 -7.88 15.08
N GLN A 41 13.59 -8.24 15.05
CA GLN A 41 12.58 -7.55 14.24
C GLN A 41 11.47 -6.95 15.11
N PRO A 42 10.83 -5.85 14.69
CA PRO A 42 9.62 -5.36 15.34
C PRO A 42 8.51 -6.42 15.24
N ASN A 43 7.78 -6.64 16.33
CA ASN A 43 6.60 -7.50 16.30
C ASN A 43 5.43 -6.82 15.56
N THR A 44 4.33 -7.53 15.35
CA THR A 44 3.16 -7.01 14.63
C THR A 44 2.56 -5.73 15.25
N GLU A 45 2.57 -5.61 16.57
CA GLU A 45 2.09 -4.40 17.25
C GLU A 45 3.01 -3.21 16.99
N MET A 46 4.33 -3.42 17.09
CA MET A 46 5.31 -2.38 16.79
C MET A 46 5.30 -1.98 15.32
N LEU A 47 5.05 -2.90 14.39
CA LEU A 47 4.87 -2.56 12.97
C LEU A 47 3.68 -1.62 12.76
N LYS A 48 2.57 -1.81 13.49
CA LYS A 48 1.42 -0.89 13.43
C LYS A 48 1.77 0.48 14.00
N VAL A 49 2.51 0.54 15.11
CA VAL A 49 2.97 1.81 15.71
C VAL A 49 3.89 2.55 14.74
N LEU A 50 4.90 1.87 14.20
CA LEU A 50 5.83 2.41 13.21
C LEU A 50 5.10 2.90 11.95
N SER A 51 4.14 2.13 11.45
CA SER A 51 3.33 2.47 10.28
C SER A 51 2.58 3.79 10.49
N LYS A 52 1.97 3.96 11.67
CA LYS A 52 1.26 5.19 12.03
C LYS A 52 2.20 6.38 12.25
N GLU A 53 3.25 6.20 13.05
CA GLU A 53 4.18 7.29 13.40
C GLU A 53 4.90 7.85 12.17
N PHE A 54 5.33 6.98 11.26
CA PHE A 54 6.12 7.36 10.09
C PHE A 54 5.31 7.42 8.80
N ASN A 55 4.00 7.19 8.87
CA ASN A 55 3.09 7.22 7.73
C ASN A 55 3.57 6.37 6.53
N VAL A 56 3.99 5.15 6.83
CA VAL A 56 4.44 4.15 5.84
C VAL A 56 3.66 2.86 6.01
N SER A 57 3.46 2.11 4.93
CA SER A 57 2.76 0.83 4.98
C SER A 57 3.59 -0.25 5.69
N ILE A 58 2.94 -1.29 6.21
CA ILE A 58 3.64 -2.39 6.89
C ILE A 58 4.48 -3.17 5.87
N ASN A 59 4.00 -3.34 4.65
CA ASN A 59 4.79 -3.96 3.59
C ASN A 59 6.06 -3.16 3.25
N THR A 60 5.97 -1.82 3.25
CA THR A 60 7.17 -0.95 3.14
C THR A 60 8.14 -1.27 4.26
N LEU A 61 7.69 -1.31 5.53
CA LEU A 61 8.56 -1.63 6.67
C LEU A 61 9.21 -3.03 6.58
N LEU A 62 8.48 -4.00 6.03
CA LEU A 62 8.96 -5.37 5.83
C LEU A 62 9.78 -5.55 4.55
N GLY A 63 10.06 -4.47 3.80
CA GLY A 63 10.88 -4.52 2.59
C GLY A 63 10.36 -5.47 1.52
N ALA A 64 9.05 -5.73 1.51
CA ALA A 64 8.46 -6.64 0.55
C ALA A 64 8.63 -6.06 -0.87
N PRO A 65 9.34 -6.73 -1.78
CA PRO A 65 9.45 -6.31 -3.19
C PRO A 65 8.15 -6.57 -3.98
N ARG A 66 7.05 -6.93 -3.30
CA ARG A 66 5.79 -7.21 -3.98
C ARG A 66 5.20 -5.90 -4.45
N GLN A 67 5.16 -5.75 -5.76
CA GLN A 67 4.32 -4.76 -6.41
C GLN A 67 2.88 -5.07 -6.02
N LEU A 68 2.34 -4.24 -5.14
CA LEU A 68 0.94 -4.31 -4.74
C LEU A 68 0.10 -3.79 -5.91
N PHE A 69 -1.07 -4.39 -6.11
CA PHE A 69 -2.05 -3.94 -7.10
C PHE A 69 -3.38 -3.73 -6.39
N CYS A 70 -4.05 -2.64 -6.74
CA CYS A 70 -5.39 -2.37 -6.28
C CYS A 70 -6.31 -3.54 -6.66
N GLN A 71 -6.90 -4.17 -5.65
CA GLN A 71 -7.82 -5.30 -5.79
C GLN A 71 -9.22 -4.87 -6.25
N CYS A 72 -9.40 -3.60 -6.63
CA CYS A 72 -10.60 -3.08 -7.29
C CYS A 72 -10.30 -2.69 -8.74
N CYS A 73 -9.33 -1.80 -9.01
CA CYS A 73 -9.08 -1.33 -10.38
C CYS A 73 -7.84 -1.92 -11.07
N GLY A 74 -7.06 -2.76 -10.39
CA GLY A 74 -5.82 -3.34 -10.93
C GLY A 74 -4.65 -2.37 -11.02
N MET A 75 -4.80 -1.12 -10.56
CA MET A 75 -3.73 -0.12 -10.60
C MET A 75 -2.57 -0.50 -9.67
N PRO A 76 -1.30 -0.39 -10.12
CA PRO A 76 -0.15 -0.61 -9.25
C PRO A 76 -0.12 0.38 -8.07
N LEU A 77 0.14 -0.13 -6.88
CA LEU A 77 0.32 0.62 -5.62
C LEU A 77 1.82 0.73 -5.31
N GLY A 78 2.57 1.40 -6.18
CA GLY A 78 4.02 1.55 -6.05
C GLY A 78 4.49 2.63 -5.06
N ASP A 79 3.57 3.45 -4.55
CA ASP A 79 3.81 4.52 -3.59
C ASP A 79 2.73 4.45 -2.52
N ASP A 80 3.12 4.51 -1.25
CA ASP A 80 2.22 4.50 -0.09
C ASP A 80 1.18 5.64 -0.17
N ALA A 81 1.48 6.76 -0.86
CA ALA A 81 0.55 7.85 -1.13
C ALA A 81 -0.65 7.47 -2.02
N MET A 82 -0.60 6.32 -2.68
CA MET A 82 -1.66 5.78 -3.53
C MET A 82 -2.54 4.77 -2.80
N ILE A 83 -2.08 4.27 -1.65
CA ILE A 83 -2.77 3.26 -0.86
C ILE A 83 -3.93 3.90 -0.10
N SER A 84 -5.06 3.18 -0.03
CA SER A 84 -6.24 3.62 0.71
C SER A 84 -6.06 3.49 2.23
N ARG A 85 -7.06 3.96 2.98
CA ARG A 85 -7.06 3.85 4.45
C ARG A 85 -8.40 3.34 4.96
N GLU A 86 -8.33 2.62 6.07
CA GLU A 86 -9.49 2.29 6.89
C GLU A 86 -9.94 3.49 7.73
N LEU A 87 -11.13 3.38 8.33
CA LEU A 87 -11.71 4.40 9.21
C LEU A 87 -10.83 4.76 10.42
N ASP A 88 -9.96 3.84 10.84
CA ASP A 88 -9.01 4.05 11.94
C ASP A 88 -7.65 4.64 11.48
N GLY A 89 -7.54 5.00 10.20
CA GLY A 89 -6.36 5.60 9.57
C GLY A 89 -5.29 4.60 9.14
N ASN A 90 -5.44 3.30 9.43
CA ASN A 90 -4.49 2.28 8.98
C ASN A 90 -4.51 2.17 7.45
N PHE A 91 -3.35 1.86 6.87
CA PHE A 91 -3.25 1.54 5.45
C PHE A 91 -4.10 0.32 5.12
N ASN A 92 -4.89 0.42 4.06
CA ASN A 92 -5.50 -0.71 3.38
C ASN A 92 -4.75 -0.94 2.07
N GLU A 93 -3.79 -1.87 2.15
CA GLU A 93 -2.86 -2.26 1.07
C GLU A 93 -3.54 -3.01 -0.08
N ASP A 94 -4.81 -3.38 0.06
CA ASP A 94 -5.58 -4.03 -1.00
C ASP A 94 -6.16 -2.99 -1.97
N TYR A 95 -6.41 -1.74 -1.56
CA TYR A 95 -7.09 -0.77 -2.42
C TYR A 95 -6.33 0.55 -2.57
N CYS A 96 -6.58 1.25 -3.68
CA CYS A 96 -6.05 2.58 -3.90
C CYS A 96 -7.00 3.61 -3.30
N LYS A 97 -6.49 4.78 -2.92
CA LYS A 97 -7.26 5.86 -2.29
C LYS A 97 -8.46 6.37 -3.09
N TRP A 98 -8.54 6.04 -4.38
CA TRP A 98 -9.67 6.41 -5.24
C TRP A 98 -10.73 5.32 -5.35
N CYS A 99 -10.35 4.05 -5.20
CA CYS A 99 -11.31 2.94 -5.22
C CYS A 99 -11.97 2.75 -3.87
N TYR A 100 -11.28 3.04 -2.77
CA TYR A 100 -11.79 2.90 -1.42
C TYR A 100 -11.37 4.11 -0.57
N ALA A 101 -12.36 4.74 0.06
CA ALA A 101 -12.16 5.82 1.03
C ALA A 101 -13.32 5.83 2.03
N ASP A 102 -13.02 6.10 3.30
CA ASP A 102 -14.01 6.28 4.37
C ASP A 102 -15.03 5.12 4.47
N GLY A 103 -14.55 3.88 4.36
CA GLY A 103 -15.41 2.69 4.44
C GLY A 103 -16.25 2.41 3.20
N LYS A 104 -16.03 3.13 2.10
CA LYS A 104 -16.87 3.07 0.90
C LYS A 104 -16.05 2.84 -0.35
N PHE A 105 -16.57 2.00 -1.23
CA PHE A 105 -16.04 1.83 -2.58
C PHE A 105 -16.63 2.87 -3.54
N ALA A 106 -15.77 3.44 -4.38
CA ALA A 106 -16.21 4.29 -5.49
C ALA A 106 -16.97 3.49 -6.56
N TYR A 107 -16.64 2.20 -6.70
CA TYR A 107 -17.24 1.29 -7.68
C TYR A 107 -17.91 0.11 -6.96
N THR A 108 -19.24 0.10 -6.95
CA THR A 108 -20.04 -1.03 -6.45
C THR A 108 -20.47 -1.99 -7.56
N ASP A 109 -20.30 -1.59 -8.81
CA ASP A 109 -20.57 -2.39 -10.00
C ASP A 109 -19.36 -2.36 -10.94
N LYS A 110 -18.96 -3.56 -11.41
CA LYS A 110 -17.78 -3.72 -12.27
C LYS A 110 -17.99 -3.09 -13.65
N ASN A 111 -19.22 -3.05 -14.17
CA ASN A 111 -19.49 -2.44 -15.47
C ASN A 111 -19.18 -0.94 -15.45
N THR A 112 -19.56 -0.25 -14.37
CA THR A 112 -19.25 1.17 -14.18
C THR A 112 -17.73 1.44 -14.20
N LEU A 113 -16.93 0.56 -13.57
CA LEU A 113 -15.47 0.66 -13.63
C LEU A 113 -14.93 0.36 -15.05
N LEU A 114 -15.46 -0.64 -15.74
CA LEU A 114 -15.07 -0.96 -17.12
C LEU A 114 -15.29 0.24 -18.05
N ASP A 115 -16.45 0.89 -17.95
CA ASP A 115 -16.79 2.04 -18.78
C ASP A 115 -15.86 3.23 -18.48
N PHE A 116 -15.50 3.43 -17.20
CA PHE A 116 -14.50 4.41 -16.81
C PHE A 116 -13.13 4.11 -17.43
N LEU A 117 -12.65 2.86 -17.36
CA LEU A 117 -11.36 2.46 -17.92
C LEU A 117 -11.32 2.64 -19.44
N LEU A 118 -12.36 2.24 -20.16
CA LEU A 118 -12.42 2.39 -21.62
C LEU A 118 -12.29 3.86 -22.06
N SER A 119 -12.86 4.77 -21.28
CA SER A 119 -12.87 6.21 -21.54
C SER A 119 -11.56 6.93 -21.19
N HIS A 120 -10.80 6.43 -20.21
CA HIS A 120 -9.63 7.13 -19.67
C HIS A 120 -8.29 6.43 -19.96
N MET A 121 -8.29 5.13 -20.22
CA MET A 121 -7.06 4.40 -20.52
C MET A 121 -6.57 4.72 -21.93
N PRO A 122 -5.26 4.97 -22.12
CA PRO A 122 -4.68 5.16 -23.45
C PRO A 122 -5.01 4.00 -24.39
N ASN A 123 -5.29 4.31 -25.65
CA ASN A 123 -5.56 3.32 -26.70
C ASN A 123 -4.75 3.65 -27.97
N PRO A 124 -3.41 3.64 -27.91
CA PRO A 124 -2.57 4.03 -29.05
C PRO A 124 -2.73 3.11 -30.26
N GLU A 125 -3.12 1.86 -30.04
CA GLU A 125 -3.34 0.85 -31.08
C GLU A 125 -4.75 0.90 -31.69
N ASN A 126 -5.61 1.82 -31.22
CA ASN A 126 -7.01 1.95 -31.63
C ASN A 126 -7.78 0.61 -31.58
N THR A 127 -7.49 -0.21 -30.57
CA THR A 127 -8.19 -1.48 -30.34
C THR A 127 -9.68 -1.22 -30.13
N PRO A 128 -10.60 -1.99 -30.75
CA PRO A 128 -12.04 -1.79 -30.56
C PRO A 128 -12.45 -1.93 -29.09
N ASP A 129 -13.38 -1.09 -28.63
CA ASP A 129 -13.79 -1.09 -27.22
C ASP A 129 -14.39 -2.42 -26.76
N ALA A 130 -15.06 -3.16 -27.65
CA ALA A 130 -15.58 -4.49 -27.33
C ALA A 130 -14.46 -5.49 -26.95
N GLU A 131 -13.28 -5.37 -27.55
CA GLU A 131 -12.12 -6.20 -27.27
C GLU A 131 -11.40 -5.72 -26.00
N ARG A 132 -11.17 -4.41 -25.88
CA ARG A 132 -10.61 -3.78 -24.66
C ARG A 132 -11.45 -4.11 -23.43
N ARG A 133 -12.78 -4.10 -23.56
CA ARG A 133 -13.72 -4.41 -22.47
C ARG A 133 -13.56 -5.85 -22.00
N LYS A 134 -13.46 -6.81 -22.93
CA LYS A 134 -13.20 -8.22 -22.58
C LYS A 134 -11.85 -8.40 -21.91
N PHE A 135 -10.82 -7.70 -22.40
CA PHE A 135 -9.50 -7.73 -21.80
C PHE A 135 -9.51 -7.22 -20.36
N PHE A 136 -10.05 -6.02 -20.11
CA PHE A 136 -10.16 -5.47 -18.76
C PHE A 136 -11.03 -6.34 -17.86
N ASP A 137 -12.17 -6.81 -18.35
CA ASP A 137 -13.09 -7.64 -17.56
C ASP A 137 -12.42 -8.95 -17.09
N SER A 138 -11.66 -9.60 -17.97
CA SER A 138 -10.89 -10.80 -17.63
C SER A 138 -9.90 -10.55 -16.48
N HIS A 139 -9.19 -9.42 -16.51
CA HIS A 139 -8.24 -9.05 -15.46
C HIS A 139 -8.95 -8.65 -14.16
N LEU A 140 -9.96 -7.78 -14.24
CA LEU A 140 -10.68 -7.29 -13.06
C LEU A 140 -11.38 -8.44 -12.32
N SER A 141 -11.89 -9.45 -13.03
CA SER A 141 -12.56 -10.60 -12.42
C SER A 141 -11.65 -11.47 -11.55
N GLN A 142 -10.33 -11.31 -11.63
CA GLN A 142 -9.38 -12.02 -10.77
C GLN A 142 -9.09 -11.28 -9.46
N LEU A 143 -9.54 -10.03 -9.33
CA LEU A 143 -9.23 -9.19 -8.17
C LEU A 143 -10.22 -9.44 -7.03
N LYS A 144 -9.74 -9.36 -5.78
CA LYS A 144 -10.54 -9.71 -4.58
C LYS A 144 -11.88 -8.98 -4.48
N HIS A 145 -11.98 -7.72 -4.91
CA HIS A 145 -13.25 -6.97 -4.84
C HIS A 145 -14.34 -7.54 -5.77
N TRP A 146 -13.91 -8.15 -6.88
CA TRP A 146 -14.81 -8.68 -7.91
C TRP A 146 -14.88 -10.20 -7.93
N ALA A 147 -13.95 -10.87 -7.24
CA ALA A 147 -13.96 -12.30 -7.03
C ALA A 147 -15.06 -12.65 -6.02
N GLY A 148 -16.21 -13.07 -6.55
CA GLY A 148 -17.27 -13.74 -5.78
C GLY A 148 -16.95 -15.20 -5.51
#